data_AF-F5NR34-F1
#
_entry.id   AF-F5NR34-F1
#
_cell.length_a   1.000
_cell.length_b   1.000
_cell.length_c   1.000
_cell.angle_alpha   90.00
_cell.angle_beta   90.00
_cell.angle_gamma   90.00
#
_symmetry.space_group_name_H-M   'P 1'
#
loop_
_entity.id
_entity.type
_entity.pdbx_description
1 polymer ?
#
loop_
_entity_poly.entity_id
_entity_poly.type
_entity_poly.pdbx_seq_one_letter_code
_entity_poly.pdbx_strand_id
1 'polypeptide(L)'
;MYAKSFIALDGNGRLTGARTAQAAPYANYTCHLCGSALRYHPQYETELPWFEHTDDRLTEHGQQCPYVRPERREIQLIKRLQQFVPDALPVVRKASWHCRQCHHDYYGEQYCTHCQTGGFSIPRTTQEEICEF
;
A
#
# COMPACT_ATOMS: atom_id res chain seq x y z
N MET A 1 -0.96 13.14 -0.72
CA MET A 1 -2.10 12.26 -0.37
C MET A 1 -1.61 10.84 -0.48
N TYR A 2 -1.64 10.11 0.63
CA TYR A 2 -1.22 8.71 0.68
C TYR A 2 -2.44 7.80 0.79
N ALA A 3 -2.27 6.56 0.38
CA ALA A 3 -3.26 5.53 0.62
C ALA A 3 -3.15 5.01 2.06
N LYS A 4 -4.28 4.61 2.64
CA LYS A 4 -4.30 3.90 3.92
C LYS A 4 -3.69 2.52 3.76
N SER A 5 -2.85 2.12 4.71
CA SER A 5 -2.46 0.71 4.86
C SER A 5 -3.19 0.10 6.05
N PHE A 6 -3.62 -1.16 5.93
CA PHE A 6 -4.22 -1.93 7.02
C PHE A 6 -3.28 -3.01 7.56
N ILE A 7 -2.05 -3.04 7.06
CA ILE A 7 -1.00 -3.97 7.43
C ILE A 7 0.33 -3.22 7.60
N ALA A 8 1.15 -3.68 8.53
CA ALA A 8 2.49 -3.18 8.78
C ALA A 8 3.37 -4.33 9.27
N LEU A 9 4.67 -4.08 9.45
CA LEU A 9 5.54 -4.89 10.29
C LEU A 9 5.55 -4.27 11.70
N ASP A 10 5.44 -5.12 12.72
CA ASP A 10 5.61 -4.72 14.12
C ASP A 10 7.09 -4.49 14.47
N GLY A 11 7.38 -4.09 15.71
CA GLY A 11 8.75 -3.86 16.19
C GLY A 11 9.65 -5.10 16.17
N ASN A 12 9.09 -6.30 15.97
CA ASN A 12 9.83 -7.55 15.80
C ASN A 12 9.99 -7.96 14.33
N GLY A 13 9.55 -7.11 13.39
CA GLY A 13 9.57 -7.40 11.95
C GLY A 13 8.50 -8.41 11.51
N ARG A 14 7.44 -8.65 12.31
CA ARG A 14 6.35 -9.56 11.95
C ARG A 14 5.19 -8.80 11.32
N LEU A 15 4.57 -9.40 10.30
CA LEU A 15 3.35 -8.83 9.72
C LEU A 15 2.23 -8.74 10.76
N THR A 16 1.67 -7.55 10.90
CA THR A 16 0.58 -7.24 11.82
C THR A 16 -0.50 -6.43 11.12
N GLY A 17 -1.76 -6.77 11.38
CA GLY A 17 -2.91 -6.01 10.91
C GLY A 17 -3.19 -4.82 11.82
N ALA A 18 -3.80 -3.77 11.29
CA ALA A 18 -4.11 -2.57 12.06
C ALA A 18 -5.06 -2.85 13.25
N ARG A 19 -5.99 -3.81 13.11
CA ARG A 19 -6.85 -4.26 14.23
C ARG A 19 -6.05 -4.92 15.36
N THR A 20 -5.02 -5.70 15.01
CA THR A 20 -4.15 -6.36 15.99
C THR A 20 -3.25 -5.34 16.68
N ALA A 21 -2.77 -4.35 15.94
CA ALA A 21 -1.97 -3.23 16.45
C ALA A 21 -2.69 -2.39 17.51
N GLN A 22 -4.03 -2.41 17.56
CA GLN A 22 -4.82 -1.75 18.60
C GLN A 22 -4.46 -2.21 20.03
N ALA A 23 -3.98 -3.44 20.19
CA ALA A 23 -3.52 -3.95 21.49
C ALA A 23 -2.15 -3.36 21.92
N ALA A 24 -1.40 -2.77 20.99
CA ALA A 24 -0.07 -2.19 21.22
C ALA A 24 0.14 -0.89 20.39
N PRO A 25 -0.67 0.17 20.61
CA PRO A 25 -0.75 1.32 19.70
C PRO A 25 0.52 2.20 19.64
N TYR A 26 1.43 2.04 20.61
CA TYR A 26 2.69 2.80 20.71
C TYR A 26 3.91 2.01 20.25
N ALA A 27 3.72 0.83 19.66
CA ALA A 27 4.83 0.11 19.04
C ALA A 27 5.34 0.84 17.79
N ASN A 28 6.60 0.56 17.44
CA ASN A 28 7.15 1.01 16.17
C ASN A 28 6.60 0.13 15.05
N TYR A 29 5.96 0.75 14.08
CA TYR A 29 5.43 0.08 12.89
C TYR A 29 6.17 0.53 11.65
N THR A 30 6.50 -0.41 10.77
CA THR A 30 7.14 -0.11 9.48
C THR A 30 6.34 -0.69 8.32
N CYS A 31 6.46 -0.06 7.15
CA CYS A 31 5.81 -0.56 5.94
C CYS A 31 6.43 -1.88 5.51
N HIS A 32 5.60 -2.87 5.20
CA HIS A 32 6.05 -4.19 4.74
C HIS A 32 6.69 -4.18 3.35
N LEU A 33 6.56 -3.08 2.59
CA LEU A 33 7.12 -2.93 1.25
C LEU A 33 8.44 -2.15 1.27
N CYS A 34 8.42 -0.91 1.77
CA CYS A 34 9.57 0.00 1.69
C CYS A 34 10.35 0.16 3.01
N GLY A 35 9.87 -0.43 4.11
CA GLY A 35 10.49 -0.30 5.43
C GLY A 35 10.35 1.08 6.09
N SER A 36 9.65 2.04 5.46
CA SER A 36 9.40 3.36 6.05
C SER A 36 8.61 3.26 7.35
N ALA A 37 8.91 4.12 8.32
CA ALA A 37 8.18 4.15 9.58
C ALA A 37 6.76 4.68 9.34
N LEU A 38 5.78 4.08 10.01
CA LEU A 38 4.37 4.39 9.85
C LEU A 38 3.81 5.07 11.09
N ARG A 39 2.83 5.96 10.90
CA ARG A 39 1.97 6.48 11.97
C ARG A 39 0.77 5.56 12.10
N TYR A 40 0.53 5.04 13.31
CA TYR A 40 -0.67 4.27 13.62
C TYR A 40 -1.84 5.21 13.94
N HIS A 41 -2.99 4.94 13.34
CA HIS A 41 -4.25 5.60 13.62
C HIS A 41 -5.19 4.58 14.29
N PRO A 42 -5.49 4.74 15.60
CA PRO A 42 -6.39 3.84 16.30
C PRO A 42 -7.82 3.97 15.77
N GLN A 43 -8.67 3.00 16.13
CA GLN A 43 -10.09 3.09 15.82
C GLN A 43 -10.69 4.38 16.41
N TYR A 44 -11.39 5.15 15.58
CA TYR A 44 -12.14 6.33 16.00
C TYR A 44 -13.52 6.33 15.34
N GLU A 45 -14.57 6.39 16.15
CA GLU A 45 -15.97 6.28 15.71
C GLU A 45 -16.20 5.07 14.77
N THR A 46 -16.52 5.34 13.49
CA THR A 46 -16.79 4.32 12.47
C THR A 46 -15.54 3.93 11.67
N GLU A 47 -14.43 4.65 11.84
CA GLU A 47 -13.21 4.44 11.09
C GLU A 47 -12.38 3.30 11.68
N LEU A 48 -12.11 2.29 10.85
CA LEU A 48 -11.24 1.17 11.24
C LEU A 48 -9.80 1.64 11.43
N PRO A 49 -9.05 1.03 12.36
CA PRO A 49 -7.66 1.38 12.57
C PRO A 49 -6.85 1.16 11.29
N TRP A 50 -5.83 2.00 11.07
CA TRP A 50 -5.02 1.99 9.85
C TRP A 50 -3.64 2.62 10.10
N PHE A 51 -2.76 2.55 9.09
CA PHE A 51 -1.41 3.08 9.13
C PHE A 51 -1.16 4.06 7.99
N GLU A 52 -0.46 5.14 8.32
CA GLU A 52 -0.14 6.25 7.42
C GLU A 52 1.37 6.37 7.20
N HIS A 53 1.79 6.67 5.98
CA HIS A 53 3.14 7.17 5.71
C HIS A 53 3.22 8.66 6.02
N THR A 54 4.38 9.18 6.38
CA THR A 54 4.59 10.63 6.53
C THR A 54 5.89 11.03 5.86
N ASP A 55 5.93 12.22 5.23
CA ASP A 55 7.08 12.67 4.43
C ASP A 55 8.41 12.65 5.23
N ASP A 56 8.36 12.95 6.54
CA ASP A 56 9.50 12.95 7.46
C ASP A 56 10.03 11.56 7.82
N ARG A 57 9.29 10.50 7.50
CA ARG A 57 9.57 9.10 7.90
C ARG A 57 9.83 8.17 6.72
N LEU A 58 9.89 8.71 5.50
CA LEU A 58 10.16 7.92 4.30
C LEU A 58 11.62 7.48 4.24
N THR A 59 11.83 6.22 3.90
CA THR A 59 13.13 5.70 3.46
C THR A 59 13.44 6.18 2.04
N GLU A 60 14.66 5.96 1.57
CA GLU A 60 15.07 6.24 0.18
C GLU A 60 14.08 5.65 -0.85
N HIS A 61 13.66 4.40 -0.65
CA HIS A 61 12.72 3.71 -1.53
C HIS A 61 11.24 3.99 -1.19
N GLY A 62 10.97 4.75 -0.13
CA GLY A 62 9.63 5.09 0.34
C GLY A 62 8.82 5.88 -0.71
N GLN A 63 9.49 6.72 -1.50
CA GLN A 63 8.83 7.48 -2.58
C GLN A 63 8.27 6.61 -3.72
N GLN A 64 8.76 5.38 -3.83
CA GLN A 64 8.28 4.40 -4.82
C GLN A 64 7.27 3.41 -4.23
N CYS A 65 6.98 3.53 -2.93
CA CYS A 65 5.98 2.70 -2.27
C CYS A 65 4.58 3.00 -2.85
N PRO A 66 3.78 1.98 -3.20
CA PRO A 66 2.46 2.18 -3.80
C PRO A 66 1.48 2.90 -2.86
N TYR A 67 1.71 2.85 -1.54
CA TYR A 67 0.94 3.62 -0.56
C TYR A 67 1.30 5.12 -0.56
N VAL A 68 2.53 5.46 -0.91
CA VAL A 68 3.01 6.85 -1.00
C VAL A 68 2.70 7.44 -2.36
N ARG A 69 2.89 6.64 -3.42
CA ARG A 69 2.65 7.04 -4.81
C ARG A 69 1.71 6.03 -5.50
N PRO A 70 0.39 6.15 -5.26
CA PRO A 70 -0.60 5.36 -5.97
C PRO A 70 -0.55 5.60 -7.49
N GLU A 71 -1.13 4.67 -8.25
CA GLU A 71 -1.15 4.76 -9.70
C GLU A 71 -1.85 6.04 -10.18
N ARG A 72 -1.33 6.66 -11.25
CA ARG A 72 -1.89 7.92 -11.80
C ARG A 72 -3.38 7.81 -12.14
N ARG A 73 -3.82 6.66 -12.66
CA ARG A 73 -5.23 6.39 -12.99
C ARG A 73 -6.10 6.40 -11.74
N GLU A 74 -5.64 5.75 -10.67
CA GLU A 74 -6.33 5.74 -9.36
C GLU A 74 -6.40 7.16 -8.78
N ILE A 75 -5.31 7.94 -8.84
CA ILE A 75 -5.30 9.34 -8.39
C ILE A 75 -6.34 10.18 -9.15
N GLN A 76 -6.44 10.02 -10.47
CA GLN A 76 -7.43 10.73 -11.28
C GLN A 76 -8.87 10.34 -10.91
N LEU A 77 -9.11 9.05 -10.67
CA LEU A 77 -10.41 8.53 -10.24
C LEU A 77 -10.82 9.12 -8.89
N ILE A 78 -9.92 9.07 -7.90
CA ILE A 78 -10.17 9.61 -6.56
C ILE A 78 -10.44 11.10 -6.60
N LYS A 79 -9.68 11.89 -7.37
CA LYS A 79 -9.94 13.33 -7.51
C LYS A 79 -11.34 13.65 -8.04
N ARG A 80 -11.90 12.80 -8.92
CA ARG A 80 -13.30 12.93 -9.37
C ARG A 80 -14.28 12.55 -8.26
N LEU A 81 -14.00 11.45 -7.56
CA LEU A 81 -14.83 10.98 -6.45
C LEU A 81 -14.88 11.98 -5.28
N GLN A 82 -13.79 12.70 -5.03
CA GLN A 82 -13.69 13.72 -3.99
C GLN A 82 -14.65 14.91 -4.16
N GLN A 83 -15.19 15.11 -5.36
CA GLN A 83 -16.25 16.10 -5.57
C GLN A 83 -17.55 15.74 -4.85
N PHE A 84 -17.76 14.45 -4.56
CA PHE A 84 -18.95 13.93 -3.87
C PHE A 84 -18.62 13.40 -2.47
N VAL A 85 -17.41 12.86 -2.27
CA VAL A 85 -16.93 12.28 -1.01
C VAL A 85 -15.56 12.87 -0.68
N PRO A 86 -15.48 14.02 0.01
CA PRO A 86 -14.23 14.75 0.21
C PRO A 86 -13.10 13.91 0.84
N ASP A 87 -13.44 12.99 1.74
CA ASP A 87 -12.48 12.15 2.46
C ASP A 87 -12.10 10.86 1.71
N ALA A 88 -12.47 10.73 0.44
CA ALA A 88 -12.06 9.59 -0.39
C ALA A 88 -10.53 9.54 -0.54
N LEU A 89 -9.95 8.37 -0.30
CA LEU A 89 -8.51 8.12 -0.39
C LEU A 89 -8.21 7.05 -1.45
N PRO A 90 -7.02 7.10 -2.08
CA PRO A 90 -6.62 6.10 -3.06
C PRO A 90 -6.51 4.71 -2.44
N VAL A 91 -6.89 3.71 -3.23
CA VAL A 91 -6.81 2.31 -2.86
C VAL A 91 -5.61 1.67 -3.54
N VAL A 92 -4.75 1.03 -2.75
CA VAL A 92 -3.67 0.20 -3.31
C VAL A 92 -4.23 -1.18 -3.66
N ARG A 93 -4.22 -1.51 -4.95
CA ARG A 93 -4.74 -2.78 -5.46
C ARG A 93 -3.69 -3.88 -5.34
N LYS A 94 -4.17 -5.10 -5.07
CA LYS A 94 -3.37 -6.33 -5.12
C LYS A 94 -3.69 -7.09 -6.39
N ALA A 95 -2.66 -7.62 -7.04
CA ALA A 95 -2.79 -8.42 -8.25
C ALA A 95 -1.58 -9.36 -8.40
N SER A 96 -1.65 -10.23 -9.41
CA SER A 96 -0.50 -10.99 -9.87
C SER A 96 0.39 -10.11 -10.74
N TRP A 97 1.65 -9.97 -10.37
CA TRP A 97 2.64 -9.13 -11.05
C TRP A 97 3.80 -9.98 -11.56
N HIS A 98 4.42 -9.51 -12.65
CA HIS A 98 5.72 -9.96 -13.13
C HIS A 98 6.68 -8.76 -13.12
N CYS A 99 7.78 -8.87 -12.39
CA CYS A 99 8.83 -7.86 -12.43
C CYS A 99 9.77 -8.14 -13.61
N ARG A 100 9.74 -7.28 -14.64
CA ARG A 100 10.59 -7.46 -15.84
C ARG A 100 12.09 -7.28 -15.59
N GLN A 101 12.48 -6.73 -14.44
CA GLN A 101 13.89 -6.48 -14.11
C GLN A 101 14.55 -7.69 -13.43
N CYS A 102 13.90 -8.28 -12.42
CA CYS A 102 14.43 -9.47 -11.74
C CYS A 102 13.79 -10.77 -12.21
N HIS A 103 12.88 -10.70 -13.19
CA HIS A 103 12.11 -11.82 -13.74
C HIS A 103 11.35 -12.63 -12.68
N HIS A 104 11.00 -11.99 -11.56
CA HIS A 104 10.28 -12.62 -10.47
C HIS A 104 8.79 -12.33 -10.54
N ASP A 105 8.05 -13.39 -10.30
CA ASP A 105 6.61 -13.47 -10.32
C ASP A 105 6.09 -13.41 -8.90
N TYR A 106 5.24 -12.43 -8.59
CA TYR A 106 4.73 -12.24 -7.23
C TYR A 106 3.25 -11.84 -7.21
N TYR A 107 2.61 -11.96 -6.05
CA TYR A 107 1.24 -11.49 -5.80
C TYR A 107 1.27 -10.47 -4.67
N GLY A 108 0.59 -9.34 -4.86
CA GLY A 108 0.54 -8.27 -3.86
C GLY A 108 0.34 -6.90 -4.49
N GLU A 109 0.76 -5.86 -3.78
CA GLU A 109 0.78 -4.49 -4.29
C GLU A 109 1.77 -4.36 -5.46
N GLN A 110 1.63 -3.37 -6.35
CA GLN A 110 2.56 -3.13 -7.45
C GLN A 110 3.93 -2.63 -6.95
N TYR A 111 4.70 -3.49 -6.29
CA TYR A 111 6.01 -3.20 -5.72
C TYR A 111 6.82 -4.48 -5.63
N CYS A 112 7.87 -4.60 -6.44
CA CYS A 112 8.80 -5.71 -6.34
C CYS A 112 9.74 -5.47 -5.16
N THR A 113 9.71 -6.32 -4.14
CA THR A 113 10.57 -6.18 -2.94
C THR A 113 12.05 -6.45 -3.23
N HIS A 114 12.37 -7.19 -4.29
CA HIS A 114 13.76 -7.41 -4.75
C HIS A 114 14.34 -6.17 -5.42
N CYS A 115 13.58 -5.52 -6.31
CA CYS A 115 14.02 -4.29 -6.99
C CYS A 115 13.68 -3.01 -6.22
N GLN A 116 12.89 -3.12 -5.15
CA GLN A 116 12.39 -2.03 -4.31
C GLN A 116 11.67 -0.93 -5.10
N THR A 117 10.93 -1.35 -6.14
CA THR A 117 10.18 -0.48 -7.04
C THR A 117 8.99 -1.22 -7.67
N GLY A 118 7.93 -0.48 -7.98
CA GLY A 118 6.82 -0.94 -8.84
C GLY A 118 7.03 -0.67 -10.34
N GLY A 119 8.06 0.08 -10.73
CA GLY A 119 8.20 0.60 -12.10
C GLY A 119 8.39 -0.47 -13.19
N PHE A 120 8.86 -1.65 -12.82
CA PHE A 120 9.06 -2.79 -13.74
C PHE A 120 7.99 -3.86 -13.62
N SER A 121 7.02 -3.67 -12.72
CA SER A 121 5.98 -4.63 -12.42
C SER A 121 4.81 -4.45 -13.37
N ILE A 122 4.60 -5.45 -14.23
CA ILE A 122 3.46 -5.51 -15.14
C ILE A 122 2.44 -6.53 -14.63
N PRO A 123 1.13 -6.30 -14.83
CA PRO A 123 0.14 -7.33 -14.53
C PRO A 123 0.51 -8.60 -15.26
N ARG A 124 0.49 -9.74 -14.56
CA ARG A 124 0.44 -11.02 -15.27
C ARG A 124 -0.95 -11.12 -15.86
N THR A 125 -1.05 -10.93 -17.18
CA THR A 125 -2.21 -11.38 -17.94
C THR A 125 -2.26 -12.89 -17.79
N THR A 126 -3.01 -13.39 -16.83
CA THR A 126 -3.62 -14.71 -16.98
C THR A 126 -4.49 -14.61 -18.23
N GLN A 127 -4.31 -15.53 -19.15
CA GLN A 127 -5.08 -15.61 -20.40
C GLN A 127 -6.53 -16.06 -20.14
N GLU A 128 -7.14 -15.59 -19.04
CA GLU A 128 -8.45 -16.00 -18.50
C GLU A 128 -9.36 -14.84 -18.07
N GLU A 129 -9.03 -13.58 -18.38
CA GLU A 129 -9.99 -12.46 -18.26
C GLU A 129 -10.38 -11.87 -19.64
N ILE A 130 -10.53 -12.74 -20.63
CA ILE A 130 -11.45 -12.55 -21.75
C ILE A 130 -12.57 -13.58 -21.58
N CYS A 131 -13.41 -13.40 -20.57
CA CYS A 131 -14.75 -13.98 -20.52
C CYS A 131 -15.62 -13.03 -19.69
N GLU A 132 -16.29 -12.14 -20.43
CA GLU A 132 -17.65 -11.64 -20.22
C GLU A 132 -18.20 -11.62 -18.80
N PHE A 133 -18.43 -10.42 -18.26
CA PHE A 133 -19.75 -9.98 -17.78
C PHE A 133 -19.91 -8.47 -18.02
#